data_AF-R5PUH9-F1
#
_entry.id   AF-R5PUH9-F1
#
_cell.length_a   1.000
_cell.length_b   1.000
_cell.length_c   1.000
_cell.angle_alpha   90.00
_cell.angle_beta   90.00
_cell.angle_gamma   90.00
#
_symmetry.space_group_name_H-M   'P 1'
#
loop_
_entity.id
_entity.type
_entity.pdbx_description
1 polymer ?
#
loop_
_entity_poly.entity_id
_entity_poly.type
_entity_poly.pdbx_seq_one_letter_code
_entity_poly.pdbx_strand_id
1 'polypeptide(L)'
;MGVFADTLVICSCTAFIILLLGEWNSGRDGIILTKYALESEVGQAGGLFITAAIFLFAYSTIIANYFYGETNIRFMTKKRGAVYLFRIITGMVVMAGSLVTLQTAWSVVDLAMGLMTIFNLVAIFLLSPRVFALLRNYIEQRRSHKDPRFTKDMLPDIAKDIECW
;
A
#
# COMPACT_ATOMS: atom_id res chain seq x y z
N MET A 1 -3.54 11.42 5.29
CA MET A 1 -2.23 12.09 5.16
C MET A 1 -1.19 11.25 4.42
N GLY A 2 -1.17 9.91 4.55
CA GLY A 2 -0.16 9.06 3.88
C GLY A 2 -0.09 9.19 2.36
N VAL A 3 -1.23 9.13 1.66
CA VAL A 3 -1.28 9.20 0.18
C VAL A 3 -0.74 10.53 -0.37
N PHE A 4 -0.97 11.64 0.33
CA PHE A 4 -0.47 12.95 -0.08
C PHE A 4 1.08 12.99 -0.03
N ALA A 5 1.67 12.52 1.08
CA ALA A 5 3.11 12.52 1.24
C ALA A 5 3.81 11.57 0.25
N ASP A 6 3.26 10.36 0.07
CA ASP A 6 3.84 9.36 -0.81
C ASP A 6 3.73 9.76 -2.29
N THR A 7 2.53 10.09 -2.76
CA THR A 7 2.28 10.32 -4.19
C THR A 7 2.72 11.70 -4.69
N LEU A 8 2.49 12.77 -3.91
CA LEU A 8 2.77 14.14 -4.39
C LEU A 8 4.15 14.66 -4.01
N VAL A 9 4.73 14.17 -2.91
CA VAL A 9 6.06 14.62 -2.49
C VAL A 9 7.11 13.61 -2.93
N ILE A 10 7.02 12.35 -2.49
CA ILE A 10 8.08 11.37 -2.69
C ILE A 10 8.16 10.90 -4.15
N CYS A 11 7.04 10.48 -4.76
CA CYS A 11 7.03 10.04 -6.16
C CYS A 11 7.41 11.19 -7.12
N SER A 12 6.91 12.40 -6.91
CA SER A 12 7.23 13.54 -7.76
C SER A 12 8.70 13.96 -7.65
N CYS A 13 9.28 14.00 -6.45
CA CYS A 13 10.71 14.25 -6.28
C CYS A 13 11.57 13.23 -7.03
N THR A 14 11.23 11.94 -6.92
CA THR A 14 11.96 10.87 -7.62
C THR A 14 11.85 11.01 -9.14
N ALA A 15 10.65 11.32 -9.65
CA ALA A 15 10.43 11.57 -11.07
C ALA A 15 11.24 12.77 -11.59
N PHE A 16 11.30 13.88 -10.84
CA PHE A 16 12.12 15.04 -11.23
C PHE A 16 13.61 14.72 -11.24
N ILE A 17 14.11 13.95 -10.27
CA ILE A 17 15.50 13.48 -10.26
C ILE A 17 15.79 12.70 -11.55
N ILE A 18 14.96 11.72 -11.90
CA ILE A 18 15.16 10.91 -13.12
C ILE A 18 15.09 11.77 -14.40
N LEU A 19 14.17 12.72 -14.48
CA LEU A 19 14.00 13.59 -15.65
C LEU A 19 15.18 14.56 -15.83
N LEU A 20 15.69 15.15 -14.76
CA LEU A 20 16.82 16.08 -14.80
C LEU A 20 18.13 15.38 -15.18
N LEU A 21 18.26 14.09 -14.85
CA LEU A 21 19.46 13.29 -15.12
C LEU A 21 19.51 12.70 -16.54
N GLY A 22 18.47 12.89 -17.35
CA GLY A 22 18.47 12.56 -18.79
C GLY A 22 18.44 11.07 -19.14
N GLU A 23 18.44 10.15 -18.17
CA GLU A 23 18.52 8.71 -18.43
C GLU A 23 17.18 7.99 -18.66
N TRP A 24 16.08 8.73 -18.82
CA TRP A 24 14.73 8.15 -18.97
C TRP A 24 14.58 7.17 -20.16
N ASN A 25 15.49 7.18 -21.13
CA ASN A 25 15.47 6.34 -22.33
C ASN A 25 16.45 5.15 -22.30
N SER A 26 17.02 4.81 -21.14
CA SER A 26 18.03 3.74 -21.04
C SER A 26 17.43 2.31 -21.00
N GLY A 27 16.11 2.17 -20.94
CA GLY A 27 15.40 0.87 -20.90
C GLY A 27 15.61 0.06 -19.61
N ARG A 28 16.24 0.66 -18.60
CA ARG A 28 16.51 0.01 -17.30
C ARG A 28 15.35 0.23 -16.34
N ASP A 29 15.11 -0.75 -15.47
CA ASP A 29 14.11 -0.64 -14.40
C ASP A 29 14.37 0.58 -13.50
N GLY A 30 13.30 1.22 -13.02
CA GLY A 30 13.38 2.50 -12.30
C GLY A 30 14.32 2.52 -11.09
N ILE A 31 14.46 1.39 -10.38
CA ILE A 31 15.39 1.25 -9.25
C ILE A 31 16.85 1.30 -9.72
N ILE A 32 17.17 0.54 -10.77
CA ILE A 32 18.52 0.47 -11.35
C ILE A 32 18.86 1.81 -12.01
N LEU A 33 17.87 2.42 -12.65
CA LEU A 33 17.99 3.72 -13.28
C LEU A 33 18.35 4.81 -12.27
N THR A 34 17.60 4.90 -11.18
CA THR A 34 17.83 5.92 -10.14
C THR A 34 19.19 5.76 -9.48
N LYS A 35 19.63 4.51 -9.25
CA LYS A 35 20.96 4.23 -8.72
C LYS A 35 22.05 4.72 -9.69
N TYR A 36 21.97 4.35 -10.97
CA TYR A 36 22.99 4.68 -11.95
C TYR A 36 23.04 6.19 -12.24
N ALA A 37 21.87 6.83 -12.35
CA ALA A 37 21.77 8.26 -12.60
C ALA A 37 22.34 9.09 -11.43
N LEU A 38 22.24 8.63 -10.19
CA LEU A 38 22.89 9.32 -9.07
C LEU A 38 24.38 9.00 -8.97
N GLU A 39 24.79 7.79 -9.35
CA GLU A 39 26.19 7.39 -9.41
C GLU A 39 26.97 8.15 -10.48
N SER A 40 26.34 8.51 -11.62
CA SER A 40 26.98 9.30 -12.68
C SER A 40 27.24 10.75 -12.27
N GLU A 41 26.36 11.37 -11.47
CA GLU A 41 26.52 12.77 -11.03
C GLU A 41 27.33 12.93 -9.74
N VAL A 42 27.06 12.11 -8.73
CA VAL A 42 27.64 12.25 -7.38
C VAL A 42 28.81 11.28 -7.17
N GLY A 43 29.06 10.38 -8.12
CA GLY A 43 30.06 9.32 -8.01
C GLY A 43 29.57 8.14 -7.16
N GLN A 44 30.49 7.21 -6.84
CA GLN A 44 30.19 5.98 -6.10
C GLN A 44 29.47 6.19 -4.75
N ALA A 45 29.70 7.35 -4.10
CA ALA A 45 29.03 7.70 -2.85
C ALA A 45 27.50 7.82 -3.02
N GLY A 46 27.03 8.34 -4.15
CA GLY A 46 25.60 8.44 -4.48
C GLY A 46 24.95 7.06 -4.68
N GLY A 47 25.63 6.18 -5.42
CA GLY A 47 25.16 4.81 -5.66
C GLY A 47 25.04 3.98 -4.37
N LEU A 48 25.99 4.13 -3.45
CA LEU A 48 25.96 3.49 -2.12
C LEU A 48 24.81 4.01 -1.25
N PHE A 49 24.60 5.33 -1.23
CA PHE A 49 23.51 5.95 -0.48
C PHE A 49 22.13 5.44 -0.95
N ILE A 50 21.87 5.42 -2.25
CA ILE A 50 20.60 4.92 -2.82
C ILE A 50 20.40 3.44 -2.50
N THR A 51 21.45 2.63 -2.61
CA THR A 51 21.39 1.21 -2.28
C THR A 51 20.99 0.99 -0.81
N ALA A 52 21.57 1.76 0.12
CA ALA A 52 21.21 1.70 1.53
C ALA A 52 19.77 2.18 1.80
N ALA A 53 19.34 3.25 1.13
CA ALA A 53 17.98 3.77 1.24
C ALA A 53 16.93 2.75 0.75
N ILE A 54 17.14 2.15 -0.41
CA ILE A 54 16.25 1.11 -0.96
C ILE A 54 16.21 -0.11 -0.03
N PHE A 55 17.35 -0.52 0.52
CA PHE A 55 17.40 -1.63 1.47
C PHE A 55 16.52 -1.37 2.70
N LEU A 56 16.66 -0.20 3.34
CA LEU A 56 15.84 0.19 4.49
C LEU A 56 14.35 0.29 4.13
N PHE A 57 14.04 0.86 2.97
CA PHE A 57 12.67 1.01 2.49
C PHE A 57 12.01 -0.36 2.22
N ALA A 58 12.70 -1.24 1.49
CA ALA A 58 12.24 -2.59 1.21
C ALA A 58 12.04 -3.39 2.51
N TYR A 59 13.00 -3.30 3.45
CA TYR A 59 12.91 -3.96 4.75
C TYR A 59 11.68 -3.51 5.55
N SER A 60 11.46 -2.20 5.65
CA SER A 60 10.29 -1.65 6.36
C SER A 60 8.97 -2.07 5.71
N THR A 61 8.94 -2.15 4.37
CA THR A 61 7.77 -2.57 3.60
C THR A 61 7.45 -4.04 3.81
N ILE A 62 8.46 -4.91 3.85
CA ILE A 62 8.29 -6.34 4.14
C ILE A 62 7.69 -6.52 5.53
N ILE A 63 8.21 -5.79 6.53
CA ILE A 63 7.70 -5.85 7.90
C ILE A 63 6.24 -5.39 7.96
N ALA A 64 5.92 -4.24 7.34
CA ALA A 64 4.56 -3.71 7.32
C ALA A 64 3.57 -4.72 6.68
N ASN A 65 3.92 -5.28 5.51
CA ASN A 65 3.09 -6.28 4.82
C ASN A 65 2.94 -7.57 5.62
N TYR A 66 3.99 -8.01 6.30
CA TYR A 66 3.93 -9.15 7.20
C TYR A 66 2.95 -8.90 8.36
N PHE A 67 3.01 -7.72 9.00
CA PHE A 67 2.07 -7.35 10.07
C PHE A 67 0.62 -7.26 9.57
N TYR A 68 0.38 -6.69 8.38
CA TYR A 68 -0.95 -6.66 7.78
C TYR A 68 -1.47 -8.08 7.51
N GLY A 69 -0.65 -8.95 6.93
CA GLY A 69 -1.01 -10.34 6.68
C GLY A 69 -1.30 -11.13 7.95
N GLU A 70 -0.45 -11.00 8.98
CA GLU A 70 -0.66 -11.65 10.27
C GLU A 70 -1.96 -11.18 10.94
N THR A 71 -2.26 -9.87 10.88
CA THR A 71 -3.50 -9.30 11.42
C THR A 71 -4.73 -9.83 10.68
N ASN A 72 -4.69 -9.87 9.35
CA ASN A 72 -5.77 -10.42 8.53
C ASN A 72 -6.03 -11.91 8.81
N ILE A 73 -4.97 -12.71 8.94
CA ILE A 73 -5.08 -14.13 9.28
C ILE A 73 -5.64 -14.31 10.69
N ARG A 74 -5.21 -13.48 11.64
CA ARG A 74 -5.69 -13.53 13.03
C ARG A 74 -7.17 -13.12 13.13
N PHE A 75 -7.62 -12.22 12.27
CA PHE A 75 -9.04 -11.86 12.13
C PHE A 75 -9.86 -13.05 11.58
N MET A 76 -9.37 -13.71 10.52
CA MET A 76 -10.06 -14.83 9.89
C MET A 76 -9.98 -16.13 10.69
N THR A 77 -8.92 -16.35 11.48
CA THR A 77 -8.68 -17.62 12.18
C THR A 77 -7.87 -17.41 13.47
N LYS A 78 -8.41 -17.89 14.60
CA LYS A 78 -7.72 -17.84 15.92
C LYS A 78 -6.65 -18.93 16.12
N LYS A 79 -6.46 -19.84 15.15
CA LYS A 79 -5.51 -20.96 15.26
C LYS A 79 -4.07 -20.44 15.15
N ARG A 80 -3.27 -20.65 16.20
CA ARG A 80 -1.85 -20.24 16.25
C ARG A 80 -1.02 -20.85 15.11
N GLY A 81 -1.35 -22.07 14.66
CA GLY A 81 -0.65 -22.74 13.56
C GLY A 81 -0.74 -22.02 12.21
N ALA A 82 -1.84 -21.32 11.93
CA ALA A 82 -1.99 -20.55 10.68
C ALA A 82 -1.02 -19.37 10.62
N VAL A 83 -0.77 -18.71 11.76
CA VAL A 83 0.20 -17.62 11.87
C VAL A 83 1.64 -18.13 11.69
N TYR A 84 1.98 -19.28 12.28
CA TYR A 84 3.30 -19.90 12.10
C TYR A 84 3.55 -20.33 10.66
N LEU A 85 2.55 -20.93 10.00
CA LEU A 85 2.65 -21.28 8.58
C LEU A 85 2.85 -20.03 7.71
N PHE A 86 2.09 -18.97 7.98
CA PHE A 86 2.25 -17.69 7.27
C PHE A 86 3.66 -17.11 7.43
N ARG A 87 4.24 -17.12 8.63
CA ARG A 87 5.63 -16.71 8.87
C ARG A 87 6.63 -17.45 7.99
N ILE A 88 6.50 -18.78 7.91
CA ILE A 88 7.38 -19.61 7.09
C ILE A 88 7.21 -19.26 5.61
N ILE A 89 5.96 -19.11 5.14
CA ILE A 89 5.66 -18.72 3.76
C ILE A 89 6.24 -17.34 3.44
N THR A 90 6.07 -16.34 4.30
CA THR A 90 6.64 -15.00 4.07
C THR A 90 8.16 -15.07 3.94
N GLY A 91 8.84 -15.83 4.80
CA GLY A 91 10.29 -16.05 4.68
C GLY A 91 10.69 -16.69 3.35
N MET A 92 9.97 -17.74 2.92
CA MET A 92 10.21 -18.39 1.62
C MET A 92 9.97 -17.46 0.43
N VAL A 93 8.92 -16.63 0.48
CA VAL A 93 8.61 -15.66 -0.58
C VAL A 93 9.69 -14.58 -0.66
N VAL A 94 10.20 -14.08 0.46
CA VAL A 94 11.29 -13.11 0.47
C VAL A 94 12.57 -13.72 -0.12
N MET A 95 12.90 -14.96 0.22
CA MET A 95 14.03 -15.66 -0.40
C MET A 95 13.80 -15.88 -1.90
N ALA A 96 12.64 -16.38 -2.31
CA ALA A 96 12.29 -16.57 -3.71
C ALA A 96 12.33 -15.25 -4.50
N GLY A 97 11.90 -14.15 -3.90
CA GLY A 97 11.95 -12.81 -4.50
C GLY A 97 13.37 -12.37 -4.87
N SER A 98 14.41 -12.83 -4.14
CA SER A 98 15.80 -12.54 -4.49
C SER A 98 16.32 -13.33 -5.71
N LEU A 99 15.61 -14.40 -6.11
CA LEU A 99 15.96 -15.26 -7.24
C LEU A 99 15.17 -14.94 -8.52
N VAL A 100 14.07 -14.20 -8.40
CA VAL A 100 13.18 -13.85 -9.52
C VAL A 100 13.63 -12.54 -10.17
N THR A 101 13.45 -12.42 -11.50
CA THR A 101 13.76 -11.19 -12.22
C THR A 101 12.78 -10.08 -11.87
N LEU A 102 13.21 -8.81 -11.96
CA LEU A 102 12.34 -7.66 -11.65
C LEU A 102 11.05 -7.69 -12.48
N GLN A 103 11.14 -7.93 -13.79
CA GLN A 103 9.97 -7.98 -14.67
C GLN A 103 8.94 -9.04 -14.23
N THR A 104 9.38 -10.24 -13.88
CA THR A 104 8.47 -11.30 -13.43
C THR A 104 7.89 -10.97 -12.06
N ALA A 105 8.68 -10.41 -11.14
CA ALA A 105 8.20 -9.97 -9.84
C ALA A 105 7.12 -8.89 -9.98
N TRP A 106 7.34 -7.88 -10.82
CA TRP A 106 6.35 -6.84 -11.13
C TRP A 106 5.08 -7.43 -11.75
N SER A 107 5.21 -8.37 -12.69
CA SER A 107 4.04 -9.00 -13.32
C SER A 107 3.13 -9.73 -12.30
N VAL A 108 3.72 -10.41 -11.32
CA VAL A 108 2.97 -11.08 -10.24
C VAL A 108 2.31 -10.06 -9.32
N VAL A 109 3.02 -8.99 -8.99
CA VAL A 109 2.51 -7.89 -8.14
C VAL A 109 1.35 -7.17 -8.84
N ASP A 110 1.48 -6.84 -10.12
CA ASP A 110 0.44 -6.18 -10.90
C ASP A 110 -0.82 -7.03 -11.02
N LEU A 111 -0.67 -8.34 -11.24
CA LEU A 111 -1.79 -9.27 -11.24
C LEU A 111 -2.51 -9.31 -9.88
N ALA A 112 -1.75 -9.40 -8.79
CA ALA A 112 -2.30 -9.43 -7.43
C ALA A 112 -3.00 -8.11 -7.07
N MET A 113 -2.38 -6.96 -7.40
CA MET A 113 -2.97 -5.63 -7.20
C MET A 113 -4.22 -5.43 -8.05
N GLY A 114 -4.22 -5.88 -9.30
CA GLY A 114 -5.39 -5.84 -10.18
C GLY A 114 -6.56 -6.62 -9.58
N LEU A 115 -6.31 -7.84 -9.10
CA LEU A 115 -7.32 -8.66 -8.46
C LEU A 115 -7.88 -8.02 -7.18
N MET A 116 -6.98 -7.52 -6.31
CA MET A 116 -7.37 -6.79 -5.09
C MET A 116 -8.21 -5.55 -5.41
N THR A 117 -7.83 -4.82 -6.44
CA THR A 117 -8.54 -3.61 -6.89
C THR A 117 -9.95 -3.95 -7.37
N ILE A 118 -10.12 -5.01 -8.17
CA ILE A 118 -11.44 -5.44 -8.65
C ILE A 118 -12.35 -5.79 -7.47
N PHE A 119 -11.88 -6.61 -6.51
CA PHE A 119 -12.69 -6.98 -5.35
C PHE A 119 -13.07 -5.75 -4.50
N ASN A 120 -12.12 -4.86 -4.23
CA ASN A 120 -12.38 -3.64 -3.47
C ASN A 120 -13.34 -2.70 -4.21
N LEU A 121 -13.20 -2.55 -5.52
CA LEU A 121 -14.06 -1.67 -6.31
C LEU A 121 -15.50 -2.18 -6.34
N VAL A 122 -15.69 -3.49 -6.52
CA VAL A 122 -17.02 -4.13 -6.46
C VAL A 122 -17.64 -3.94 -5.07
N ALA A 123 -16.87 -4.14 -4.00
CA ALA A 123 -17.33 -3.92 -2.64
C ALA A 123 -17.76 -2.46 -2.41
N ILE A 124 -16.92 -1.49 -2.81
CA ILE A 124 -17.22 -0.05 -2.71
C ILE A 124 -18.47 0.29 -3.51
N PHE A 125 -18.64 -0.25 -4.72
CA PHE A 125 -19.82 0.00 -5.53
C PHE A 125 -21.10 -0.47 -4.84
N LEU A 126 -21.08 -1.67 -4.25
CA LEU A 126 -22.21 -2.23 -3.50
C LEU A 126 -22.49 -1.46 -2.19
N LEU A 127 -21.44 -0.97 -1.53
CA LEU A 127 -21.51 -0.18 -0.30
C LEU A 127 -21.80 1.31 -0.54
N SER A 128 -21.65 1.80 -1.78
CA SER A 128 -21.78 3.21 -2.13
C SER A 128 -23.06 3.87 -1.61
N PRO A 129 -24.29 3.30 -1.76
CA PRO A 129 -25.49 3.95 -1.22
C PRO A 129 -25.44 4.12 0.31
N ARG A 130 -24.85 3.16 1.03
CA ARG A 130 -24.70 3.20 2.49
C ARG A 130 -23.69 4.27 2.92
N VAL A 131 -22.56 4.36 2.21
CA VAL A 131 -21.53 5.39 2.46
C VAL A 131 -22.07 6.79 2.22
N PHE A 132 -22.82 7.02 1.14
CA PHE A 132 -23.43 8.33 0.88
C PHE A 132 -24.50 8.70 1.92
N ALA A 133 -25.28 7.73 2.41
CA ALA A 133 -26.24 7.97 3.50
C ALA A 133 -25.54 8.38 4.81
N LEU A 134 -24.45 7.69 5.17
CA LEU A 134 -23.61 8.03 6.32
C LEU A 134 -22.94 9.40 6.15
N LEU A 135 -22.40 9.69 4.97
CA LEU A 135 -21.76 10.97 4.67
C LEU A 135 -22.75 12.13 4.78
N ARG A 136 -23.99 11.95 4.30
CA ARG A 136 -25.04 12.97 4.42
C ARG A 136 -25.37 13.25 5.88
N ASN A 137 -25.52 12.21 6.70
CA ASN A 137 -25.76 12.33 8.13
C ASN A 137 -24.59 13.06 8.84
N TYR A 138 -23.34 12.72 8.51
CA TYR A 138 -22.15 13.40 9.04
C TYR A 138 -22.12 14.89 8.67
N ILE A 139 -22.39 15.24 7.41
CA ILE A 139 -22.42 16.63 6.94
C ILE A 139 -23.52 17.42 7.65
N GLU A 140 -24.69 16.81 7.90
CA GLU A 140 -25.81 17.43 8.59
C GLU A 140 -25.50 17.70 10.09
N GLN A 141 -24.84 16.76 10.76
CA GLN A 141 -24.33 16.96 12.12
C GLN A 141 -23.27 18.08 12.18
N ARG A 142 -22.34 18.12 11.22
CA ARG A 142 -21.31 19.15 11.16
C ARG A 142 -21.89 20.54 10.87
N ARG A 143 -22.92 20.64 10.01
CA ARG A 143 -23.63 21.91 9.73
C ARG A 143 -24.39 22.42 10.96
N SER A 144 -24.94 21.52 11.76
CA SER A 144 -25.63 21.87 13.00
C SER A 144 -24.70 22.22 14.18
N HIS A 145 -23.39 22.38 13.95
CA HIS A 145 -22.38 22.71 14.97
C HIS A 145 -22.36 21.72 16.15
N LYS A 146 -22.85 20.50 15.95
CA LYS A 146 -22.78 19.42 16.93
C LYS A 146 -21.52 18.59 16.66
N ASP A 147 -20.88 18.11 17.73
CA ASP A 147 -19.82 17.13 17.58
C ASP A 147 -20.39 15.87 16.91
N PRO A 148 -19.86 15.47 15.74
CA PRO A 148 -20.43 14.37 14.99
C PRO A 148 -20.25 13.07 15.77
N ARG A 149 -21.37 12.48 16.22
CA ARG A 149 -21.41 11.16 16.85
C ARG A 149 -22.26 10.25 16.00
N PHE A 150 -21.73 9.08 15.66
CA PHE A 150 -22.51 8.05 14.98
C PHE A 150 -23.12 7.11 16.02
N THR A 151 -24.44 7.03 16.08
CA THR A 151 -25.20 6.06 16.86
C THR A 151 -26.02 5.18 15.91
N LYS A 152 -26.06 3.85 16.17
CA LYS A 152 -26.76 2.85 15.33
C LYS A 152 -28.22 3.23 15.03
N ASP A 153 -28.85 3.97 15.94
CA ASP A 153 -30.26 4.36 15.89
C ASP A 153 -30.57 5.38 14.78
N MET A 154 -29.55 6.07 14.24
CA MET A 154 -29.74 7.10 13.21
C MET A 154 -29.88 6.55 11.78
N LEU A 155 -29.58 5.27 11.53
CA LEU A 155 -29.80 4.60 10.24
C LEU A 155 -30.35 3.17 10.46
N PRO A 156 -31.68 3.03 10.67
CA PRO A 156 -32.31 1.74 10.94
C PRO A 156 -32.14 0.72 9.81
N ASP A 157 -31.96 1.17 8.56
CA ASP A 157 -31.74 0.30 7.38
C ASP A 157 -30.35 -0.36 7.35
N ILE A 158 -29.37 0.18 8.10
CA ILE A 158 -27.98 -0.33 8.14
C ILE A 158 -27.68 -0.98 9.51
N ALA A 159 -28.46 -0.67 10.55
CA ALA A 159 -28.27 -1.15 11.91
C ALA A 159 -28.23 -2.69 12.05
N LYS A 160 -28.91 -3.43 11.15
CA LYS A 160 -28.93 -4.91 11.13
C LYS A 160 -27.65 -5.56 10.59
N ASP A 161 -26.88 -4.84 9.77
CA ASP A 161 -25.65 -5.37 9.14
C ASP A 161 -24.37 -4.93 9.87
N ILE A 162 -24.49 -4.20 10.97
CA ILE A 162 -23.35 -3.68 11.75
C ILE A 162 -23.15 -4.58 12.97
N GLU A 163 -22.25 -5.56 12.86
CA GLU A 163 -21.96 -6.49 13.97
C GLU A 163 -21.34 -5.80 15.20
N CYS A 164 -20.60 -4.71 15.06
CA CYS A 164 -19.97 -4.01 16.19
C CYS A 164 -19.79 -2.51 15.94
N TRP A 165 -20.12 -1.69 16.94
CA TRP A 165 -19.42 -0.48 17.40
C TRP A 165 -19.73 -0.33 18.88
#